data_AF-K2FRX7-F1
#
_entry.id   AF-K2FRX7-F1
#
_cell.length_a   1.000
_cell.length_b   1.000
_cell.length_c   1.000
_cell.angle_alpha   90.00
_cell.angle_beta   90.00
_cell.angle_gamma   90.00
#
_symmetry.space_group_name_H-M   'P 1'
#
loop_
_entity.id
_entity.type
_entity.pdbx_description
1 polymer ?
#
loop_
_entity_poly.entity_id
_entity_poly.type
_entity_poly.pdbx_seq_one_letter_code
_entity_poly.pdbx_strand_id
1 'polypeptide(L)'
;PLKVLLGWLVIPILLGVLISLKVPVLYYFRFLFCLPALYILAAGGIASMTGIYLRLALVAVLAINIFSSGYYLTNTKFQREDWRGIARAVGTDTIVYPSNSQDEALIYYGVGRQVVYFKDLESARERPAEVWLSRYVWEVFDEGDLARIKIEELGYNRVQVLNLNGVEFWKYSK
;
A
#
# COMPACT_ATOMS: atom_id res chain seq x y z
N PRO A 1 13.11 33.91 -13.90
CA PRO A 1 12.10 32.82 -13.70
C PRO A 1 12.53 31.46 -14.28
N LEU A 2 12.84 31.34 -15.58
CA LEU A 2 13.16 30.05 -16.23
C LEU A 2 14.33 29.30 -15.57
N LYS A 3 15.45 29.99 -15.30
CA LYS A 3 16.63 29.40 -14.64
C LYS A 3 16.31 28.80 -13.27
N VAL A 4 15.41 29.45 -12.51
CA VAL A 4 14.98 28.98 -11.19
C VAL A 4 14.15 27.71 -11.32
N LEU A 5 13.19 27.68 -12.26
CA LEU A 5 12.35 26.51 -12.52
C LEU A 5 13.18 25.31 -13.02
N LEU A 6 14.14 25.55 -13.93
CA LEU A 6 15.05 24.52 -14.41
C LEU A 6 15.97 24.03 -13.29
N GLY A 7 16.49 24.92 -12.44
CA GLY A 7 17.25 24.54 -11.26
C GLY A 7 16.43 23.65 -10.31
N TRP A 8 15.18 24.05 -10.03
CA TRP A 8 14.24 23.29 -9.19
C TRP A 8 13.94 21.92 -9.78
N LEU A 9 13.78 21.79 -11.09
CA LEU A 9 13.51 20.49 -11.71
C LEU A 9 14.77 19.61 -11.79
N VAL A 10 15.86 20.14 -12.32
CA VAL A 10 17.02 19.37 -12.77
C VAL A 10 17.98 19.04 -11.61
N ILE A 11 18.26 20.00 -10.72
CA ILE A 11 19.24 19.80 -9.65
C ILE A 11 18.85 18.63 -8.73
N PRO A 12 17.60 18.54 -8.22
CA PRO A 12 17.23 17.45 -7.34
C PRO A 12 17.27 16.09 -8.04
N ILE A 13 16.88 16.02 -9.31
CA ILE A 13 16.95 14.78 -10.10
C ILE A 13 18.40 14.33 -10.27
N LEU A 14 19.31 15.24 -10.67
CA LEU A 14 20.72 14.92 -10.83
C LEU A 14 21.36 14.48 -9.51
N LEU A 15 21.10 15.20 -8.42
CA LEU A 15 21.58 14.82 -7.09
C LEU A 15 21.03 13.46 -6.67
N GLY A 16 19.73 13.22 -6.91
CA GLY A 16 19.10 11.94 -6.66
C GLY A 16 19.76 10.79 -7.40
N VAL A 17 20.06 10.96 -8.69
CA VAL A 17 20.79 9.97 -9.50
C VAL A 17 22.20 9.75 -8.96
N LEU A 18 22.94 10.81 -8.63
CA LEU A 18 24.31 10.68 -8.09
C LEU A 18 24.34 9.95 -6.74
N ILE A 19 23.43 10.30 -5.82
CA ILE A 19 23.28 9.63 -4.53
C ILE A 19 22.85 8.17 -4.73
N SER A 20 22.06 7.89 -5.77
CA SER A 20 21.56 6.55 -6.05
C SER A 20 22.64 5.51 -6.37
N LEU A 21 23.83 5.97 -6.78
CA LEU A 21 24.99 5.11 -7.01
C LEU A 21 25.52 4.48 -5.71
N LYS A 22 25.15 5.02 -4.54
CA LYS A 22 25.57 4.52 -3.23
C LYS A 22 24.41 4.05 -2.36
N VAL A 23 23.26 4.72 -2.44
CA VAL A 23 22.08 4.42 -1.63
C VAL A 23 20.88 4.34 -2.55
N PRO A 24 20.05 3.28 -2.55
CA PRO A 24 18.91 3.17 -3.47
C PRO A 24 17.82 4.21 -3.12
N VAL A 25 17.96 5.42 -3.68
CA VAL A 25 17.06 6.56 -3.42
C VAL A 25 16.22 6.97 -4.62
N LEU A 26 16.36 6.30 -5.78
CA LEU A 26 15.57 6.58 -6.99
C LEU A 26 14.16 5.99 -6.89
N TYR A 27 13.32 6.63 -6.08
CA TYR A 27 11.89 6.35 -6.00
C TYR A 27 11.08 7.57 -6.41
N TYR A 28 10.07 7.38 -7.26
CA TYR A 28 9.27 8.47 -7.85
C TYR A 28 8.65 9.41 -6.79
N PHE A 29 8.18 8.87 -5.67
CA PHE A 29 7.55 9.66 -4.62
C PHE A 29 8.51 10.66 -3.96
N ARG A 30 9.82 10.37 -3.99
CA ARG A 30 10.86 11.27 -3.45
C ARG A 30 11.09 12.50 -4.34
N PHE A 31 10.60 12.51 -5.57
CA PHE A 31 10.73 13.64 -6.50
C PHE A 31 9.41 14.33 -6.80
N LEU A 32 8.34 14.07 -6.02
CA LEU A 32 7.04 14.74 -6.20
C LEU A 32 7.15 16.26 -6.10
N PHE A 33 8.09 16.76 -5.30
CA PHE A 33 8.35 18.20 -5.17
C PHE A 33 8.94 18.84 -6.43
N CYS A 34 9.40 18.06 -7.43
CA CYS A 34 9.83 18.57 -8.73
C CYS A 34 8.64 18.79 -9.69
N LEU A 35 7.48 18.17 -9.43
CA LEU A 35 6.31 18.26 -10.31
C LEU A 35 5.81 19.68 -10.53
N PRO A 36 5.73 20.57 -9.52
CA PRO A 36 5.28 21.95 -9.77
C PRO A 36 6.14 22.69 -10.79
N ALA A 37 7.47 22.55 -10.74
CA ALA A 37 8.37 23.13 -11.71
C ALA A 37 8.14 22.57 -13.13
N LEU A 38 7.98 21.25 -13.24
CA LEU A 38 7.67 20.58 -14.50
C LEU A 38 6.36 21.12 -15.11
N TYR A 39 5.29 21.23 -14.32
CA TYR A 39 4.00 21.71 -14.80
C TYR A 39 4.05 23.18 -15.25
N ILE A 40 4.74 24.06 -14.50
CA ILE A 40 4.88 25.47 -14.89
C ILE A 40 5.68 25.60 -16.19
N LEU A 41 6.77 24.84 -16.33
CA LEU A 41 7.58 24.82 -17.56
C LEU A 41 6.78 24.30 -18.76
N ALA A 42 6.05 23.20 -18.58
CA ALA A 42 5.21 22.63 -19.64
C ALA A 42 4.09 23.60 -20.04
N ALA A 43 3.38 24.18 -19.07
CA ALA A 43 2.32 25.15 -19.33
C ALA A 43 2.85 26.41 -20.05
N GLY A 44 3.97 26.96 -19.60
CA GLY A 44 4.61 28.10 -20.26
C GLY A 44 5.06 27.80 -21.70
N GLY A 45 5.62 26.61 -21.92
CA GLY A 45 5.98 26.12 -23.26
C GLY A 45 4.76 26.04 -24.18
N ILE A 46 3.70 25.39 -23.73
CA ILE A 46 2.44 25.24 -24.49
C ILE A 46 1.81 26.61 -24.77
N ALA A 47 1.75 27.50 -23.78
CA ALA A 47 1.14 28.82 -23.93
C ALA A 47 1.84 29.71 -24.97
N SER A 48 3.12 29.46 -25.25
CA SER A 48 3.87 30.15 -26.31
C SER A 48 3.63 29.62 -27.73
N MET A 49 2.97 28.46 -27.86
CA MET A 49 2.66 27.85 -29.15
C MET A 49 1.38 28.42 -29.76
N THR A 50 1.25 28.33 -31.08
CA THR A 50 0.05 28.76 -31.80
C THR A 50 -0.39 27.74 -32.86
N GLY A 51 -1.62 27.88 -33.34
CA GLY A 51 -2.15 27.09 -34.44
C GLY A 51 -2.21 25.58 -34.15
N ILE A 52 -1.69 24.77 -35.07
CA ILE A 52 -1.73 23.31 -34.98
C ILE A 52 -0.84 22.78 -33.83
N TYR A 53 0.29 23.41 -33.56
CA TYR A 53 1.23 22.95 -32.52
C TYR A 53 0.64 23.07 -31.12
N LEU A 54 -0.07 24.17 -30.82
CA LEU A 54 -0.80 24.32 -29.56
C LEU A 54 -1.82 23.19 -29.38
N ARG A 55 -2.62 22.91 -30.43
CA ARG A 55 -3.63 21.84 -30.39
C ARG A 55 -3.00 20.47 -30.16
N LEU A 56 -1.92 20.15 -30.88
CA LEU A 56 -1.20 18.89 -30.72
C LEU A 56 -0.63 18.74 -29.31
N ALA A 57 -0.02 19.81 -28.76
CA ALA A 57 0.54 19.77 -27.42
C ALA A 57 -0.54 19.58 -26.35
N LEU A 58 -1.68 20.27 -26.46
CA LEU A 58 -2.82 20.08 -25.55
C LEU A 58 -3.40 18.67 -25.65
N VAL A 59 -3.61 18.15 -26.85
CA VAL A 59 -4.08 16.78 -27.08
C VAL A 59 -3.10 15.78 -26.48
N ALA A 60 -1.79 15.97 -26.67
CA ALA A 60 -0.78 15.09 -26.10
C ALA A 60 -0.82 15.08 -24.56
N VAL A 61 -0.87 16.25 -23.91
CA VAL A 61 -0.95 16.33 -22.44
C VAL A 61 -2.22 15.68 -21.91
N LEU A 62 -3.37 15.95 -22.53
CA LEU A 62 -4.64 15.35 -22.13
C LEU A 62 -4.64 13.84 -22.34
N ALA A 63 -4.14 13.36 -23.48
CA ALA A 63 -4.02 11.93 -23.75
C ALA A 63 -3.12 11.26 -22.71
N ILE A 64 -1.92 11.80 -22.45
CA ILE A 64 -1.00 11.26 -21.44
C ILE A 64 -1.67 11.19 -20.08
N ASN A 65 -2.37 12.24 -19.65
CA ASN A 65 -3.09 12.24 -18.38
C ASN A 65 -4.19 11.16 -18.35
N ILE A 66 -5.07 11.13 -19.34
CA ILE A 66 -6.18 10.18 -19.39
C ILE A 66 -5.67 8.74 -19.41
N PHE A 67 -4.69 8.43 -20.26
CA PHE A 67 -4.13 7.08 -20.35
C PHE A 67 -3.36 6.68 -19.09
N SER A 68 -2.54 7.57 -18.54
CA SER A 68 -1.75 7.27 -17.34
C SER A 68 -2.62 7.14 -16.10
N SER A 69 -3.58 8.05 -15.91
CA SER A 69 -4.55 7.98 -14.81
C SER A 69 -5.47 6.77 -14.96
N GLY A 70 -5.93 6.48 -16.19
CA GLY A 70 -6.72 5.29 -16.46
C GLY A 70 -5.97 4.02 -16.11
N TYR A 71 -4.72 3.89 -16.57
CA TYR A 71 -3.86 2.75 -16.25
C TYR A 71 -3.58 2.66 -14.74
N TYR A 72 -3.30 3.78 -14.08
CA TYR A 72 -3.06 3.83 -12.64
C TYR A 72 -4.28 3.37 -11.82
N LEU A 73 -5.48 3.87 -12.14
CA LEU A 73 -6.69 3.60 -11.38
C LEU A 73 -7.24 2.19 -11.61
N THR A 74 -7.09 1.66 -12.82
CA THR A 74 -7.65 0.35 -13.19
C THR A 74 -6.71 -0.82 -12.93
N ASN A 75 -5.40 -0.58 -12.81
CA ASN A 75 -4.45 -1.64 -12.52
C ASN A 75 -4.40 -1.92 -11.01
N THR A 76 -4.88 -3.10 -10.61
CA THR A 76 -4.93 -3.54 -9.22
C THR A 76 -3.57 -3.58 -8.53
N LYS A 77 -2.47 -3.72 -9.28
CA LYS A 77 -1.10 -3.68 -8.72
C LYS A 77 -0.70 -2.30 -8.17
N PHE A 78 -1.37 -1.23 -8.60
CA PHE A 78 -1.12 0.14 -8.09
C PHE A 78 -2.12 0.56 -7.04
N GLN A 79 -3.16 -0.23 -6.82
CA GLN A 79 -4.03 -0.05 -5.68
C GLN A 79 -3.26 -0.46 -4.43
N ARG A 80 -3.52 0.20 -3.31
CA ARG A 80 -2.94 -0.20 -2.02
C ARG A 80 -3.65 -1.47 -1.52
N GLU A 81 -3.07 -2.08 -0.50
CA GLU A 81 -3.65 -3.15 0.34
C GLU A 81 -5.18 -3.18 0.40
N ASP A 82 -5.81 -4.33 0.14
CA ASP A 82 -7.26 -4.48 0.12
C ASP A 82 -7.83 -4.95 1.47
N TRP A 83 -7.66 -4.08 2.47
CA TRP A 83 -8.21 -4.24 3.81
C TRP A 83 -9.75 -4.33 3.85
N ARG A 84 -10.41 -3.67 2.89
CA ARG A 84 -11.87 -3.72 2.77
C ARG A 84 -12.33 -5.12 2.37
N GLY A 85 -11.62 -5.76 1.44
CA GLY A 85 -11.85 -7.14 1.04
C GLY A 85 -11.64 -8.09 2.21
N ILE A 86 -10.57 -7.90 3.00
CA ILE A 86 -10.31 -8.69 4.20
C ILE A 86 -11.45 -8.56 5.21
N ALA A 87 -11.85 -7.33 5.54
CA ALA A 87 -12.93 -7.08 6.50
C ALA A 87 -14.27 -7.73 6.09
N ARG A 88 -14.54 -7.86 4.78
CA ARG A 88 -15.71 -8.59 4.29
C ARG A 88 -15.53 -10.10 4.38
N ALA A 89 -14.32 -10.60 4.11
CA ALA A 89 -14.04 -12.04 4.06
C ALA A 89 -13.99 -12.69 5.45
N VAL A 90 -13.45 -11.98 6.44
CA VAL A 90 -13.43 -12.44 7.85
C VAL A 90 -14.84 -12.46 8.47
N GLY A 91 -15.74 -11.61 7.99
CA GLY A 91 -17.15 -11.63 8.38
C GLY A 91 -17.35 -11.33 9.86
N THR A 92 -17.71 -12.34 10.64
CA THR A 92 -17.90 -12.29 12.10
C THR A 92 -16.90 -13.15 12.87
N ASP A 93 -15.98 -13.80 12.16
CA ASP A 93 -15.00 -14.71 12.74
C ASP A 93 -14.00 -13.93 13.62
N THR A 94 -13.41 -14.60 14.61
CA THR A 94 -12.37 -13.99 15.45
C THR A 94 -11.08 -13.79 14.66
N ILE A 95 -10.50 -12.61 14.78
CA ILE A 95 -9.26 -12.24 14.10
C ILE A 95 -8.13 -12.16 15.12
N VAL A 96 -7.08 -12.94 14.92
CA VAL A 96 -5.97 -13.05 15.87
C VAL A 96 -4.79 -12.25 15.35
N TYR A 97 -4.29 -11.32 16.18
CA TYR A 97 -3.07 -10.57 15.92
C TYR A 97 -1.93 -11.02 16.83
N PRO A 98 -0.68 -11.10 16.31
CA PRO A 98 0.48 -11.42 17.14
C PRO A 98 0.77 -10.38 18.23
N SER A 99 0.49 -9.11 17.96
CA SER A 99 0.73 -7.99 18.86
C SER A 99 -0.36 -6.92 18.74
N ASN A 100 -0.41 -6.00 19.71
CA ASN A 100 -1.33 -4.85 19.69
C ASN A 100 -0.84 -3.77 18.73
N SER A 101 -0.90 -4.08 17.44
CA SER A 101 -0.57 -3.17 16.33
C SER A 101 -1.14 -3.69 15.02
N GLN A 102 -1.21 -2.84 13.99
CA GLN A 102 -1.59 -3.19 12.61
C GLN A 102 -3.07 -3.59 12.43
N ASP A 103 -3.94 -3.28 13.40
CA ASP A 103 -5.38 -3.54 13.37
C ASP A 103 -6.21 -2.30 13.00
N GLU A 104 -5.57 -1.14 12.79
CA GLU A 104 -6.23 0.14 12.54
C GLU A 104 -7.12 0.11 11.29
N ALA A 105 -6.68 -0.62 10.25
CA ALA A 105 -7.46 -0.79 9.03
C ALA A 105 -8.75 -1.60 9.30
N LEU A 106 -8.68 -2.65 10.12
CA LEU A 106 -9.83 -3.46 10.50
C LEU A 106 -10.80 -2.68 11.40
N ILE A 107 -10.27 -1.83 12.29
CA ILE A 107 -11.07 -0.87 13.06
C ILE A 107 -11.82 0.09 12.11
N TYR A 108 -11.11 0.67 11.15
CA TYR A 108 -11.71 1.58 10.16
C TYR A 108 -12.84 0.93 9.36
N TYR A 109 -12.69 -0.33 8.95
CA TYR A 109 -13.72 -1.09 8.23
C TYR A 109 -14.76 -1.76 9.14
N GLY A 110 -14.76 -1.46 10.45
CA GLY A 110 -15.83 -1.83 11.37
C GLY A 110 -15.76 -3.24 11.97
N VAL A 111 -14.67 -3.97 11.76
CA VAL A 111 -14.46 -5.32 12.31
C VAL A 111 -13.46 -5.35 13.48
N GLY A 112 -13.01 -4.19 13.96
CA GLY A 112 -12.04 -4.09 15.06
C GLY A 112 -12.45 -4.78 16.37
N ARG A 113 -13.75 -4.96 16.64
CA ARG A 113 -14.23 -5.70 17.83
C ARG A 113 -13.97 -7.21 17.76
N GLN A 114 -13.69 -7.74 16.57
CA GLN A 114 -13.38 -9.15 16.34
C GLN A 114 -11.89 -9.43 16.56
N VAL A 115 -11.07 -8.38 16.67
CA VAL A 115 -9.62 -8.49 16.87
C VAL A 115 -9.35 -8.89 18.32
N VAL A 116 -8.62 -9.98 18.46
CA VAL A 116 -8.06 -10.46 19.73
C VAL A 116 -6.55 -10.60 19.57
N TYR A 117 -5.81 -10.35 20.63
CA TYR A 117 -4.38 -10.60 20.62
C TYR A 117 -4.11 -12.04 21.02
N PHE A 118 -3.04 -12.61 20.49
CA PHE A 118 -2.72 -14.03 20.70
C PHE A 118 -2.73 -14.42 22.20
N LYS A 119 -2.21 -13.57 23.09
CA LYS A 119 -2.19 -13.81 24.56
C LYS A 119 -3.59 -13.99 25.16
N ASP A 120 -4.58 -13.30 24.62
CA ASP A 120 -5.96 -13.37 25.08
C ASP A 120 -6.63 -14.66 24.59
N LEU A 121 -6.28 -15.13 23.39
CA LEU A 121 -6.73 -16.42 22.85
C LEU A 121 -6.12 -17.61 23.62
N GLU A 122 -4.83 -17.53 23.97
CA GLU A 122 -4.11 -18.56 24.73
C GLU A 122 -4.78 -18.79 26.10
N SER A 123 -5.18 -17.71 26.77
CA SER A 123 -5.78 -17.72 28.11
C SER A 123 -7.31 -17.90 28.12
N ALA A 124 -7.98 -17.91 26.97
CA ALA A 124 -9.43 -18.06 26.88
C ALA A 124 -9.90 -19.46 27.32
N ARG A 125 -10.93 -19.50 28.19
CA ARG A 125 -11.57 -20.74 28.67
C ARG A 125 -12.32 -21.47 27.56
N GLU A 126 -13.02 -20.71 26.73
CA GLU A 126 -13.70 -21.18 25.54
C GLU A 126 -13.04 -20.51 24.34
N ARG A 127 -12.60 -21.32 23.38
CA ARG A 127 -11.91 -20.84 22.18
C ARG A 127 -12.82 -21.01 20.96
N PRO A 128 -12.85 -20.03 20.05
CA PRO A 128 -13.68 -20.10 18.85
C PRO A 128 -13.28 -21.27 17.95
N ALA A 129 -14.25 -21.91 17.29
CA ALA A 129 -13.99 -23.03 16.38
C ALA A 129 -13.16 -22.62 15.16
N GLU A 130 -13.30 -21.38 14.72
CA GLU A 130 -12.56 -20.82 13.59
C GLU A 130 -11.92 -19.48 13.96
N VAL A 131 -10.70 -19.25 13.48
CA VAL A 131 -9.98 -17.98 13.66
C VAL A 131 -9.23 -17.59 12.39
N TRP A 132 -9.06 -16.29 12.20
CA TRP A 132 -8.19 -15.74 11.16
C TRP A 132 -6.92 -15.16 11.79
N LEU A 133 -5.79 -15.80 11.58
CA LEU A 133 -4.49 -15.25 11.99
C LEU A 133 -4.04 -14.20 10.98
N SER A 134 -3.80 -12.97 11.45
CA SER A 134 -3.13 -11.94 10.66
C SER A 134 -1.71 -12.37 10.34
N ARG A 135 -1.37 -12.36 9.05
CA ARG A 135 -0.02 -12.53 8.51
C ARG A 135 0.47 -11.26 7.84
N TYR A 136 -0.21 -10.14 8.06
CA TYR A 136 0.25 -8.86 7.55
C TYR A 136 1.47 -8.40 8.37
N VAL A 137 2.60 -8.15 7.68
CA VAL A 137 3.89 -7.70 8.23
C VAL A 137 4.44 -8.51 9.41
N TRP A 138 4.05 -9.79 9.52
CA TRP A 138 4.39 -10.65 10.66
C TRP A 138 5.90 -10.81 10.86
N GLU A 139 6.70 -10.74 9.79
CA GLU A 139 8.17 -10.83 9.88
C GLU A 139 8.80 -9.74 10.75
N VAL A 140 8.07 -8.62 10.93
CA VAL A 140 8.50 -7.48 11.75
C VAL A 140 7.89 -7.53 13.15
N PHE A 141 6.64 -8.01 13.27
CA PHE A 141 5.85 -7.90 14.51
C PHE A 141 5.64 -9.23 15.26
N ASP A 142 6.12 -10.35 14.72
CA ASP A 142 6.07 -11.70 15.29
C ASP A 142 7.40 -12.42 15.04
N GLU A 143 8.44 -11.99 15.76
CA GLU A 143 9.78 -12.55 15.64
C GLU A 143 9.76 -14.06 15.91
N GLY A 144 10.21 -14.85 14.92
CA GLY A 144 10.21 -16.31 15.03
C GLY A 144 8.86 -16.98 14.81
N ASP A 145 7.85 -16.25 14.31
CA ASP A 145 6.56 -16.83 13.89
C ASP A 145 5.76 -17.47 15.03
N LEU A 146 5.86 -16.90 16.23
CA LEU A 146 5.39 -17.51 17.47
C LEU A 146 3.86 -17.61 17.53
N ALA A 147 3.13 -16.62 17.01
CA ALA A 147 1.68 -16.65 17.04
C ALA A 147 1.13 -17.83 16.22
N ARG A 148 1.74 -18.13 15.06
CA ARG A 148 1.36 -19.29 14.25
C ARG A 148 1.66 -20.60 14.98
N ILE A 149 2.90 -20.78 15.42
CA ILE A 149 3.35 -22.02 16.07
C ILE A 149 2.42 -22.35 17.23
N LYS A 150 2.11 -21.36 18.06
CA LYS A 150 1.24 -21.57 19.21
C LYS A 150 -0.22 -21.83 18.84
N ILE A 151 -0.76 -21.19 17.80
CA ILE A 151 -2.12 -21.53 17.30
C ILE A 151 -2.18 -23.00 16.88
N GLU A 152 -1.16 -23.50 16.18
CA GLU A 152 -1.05 -24.90 15.78
C GLU A 152 -0.90 -25.84 17.00
N GLU A 153 -0.10 -25.46 18.01
CA GLU A 153 0.02 -26.19 19.28
C GLU A 153 -1.30 -26.27 20.07
N LEU A 154 -2.19 -25.28 19.90
CA LEU A 154 -3.55 -25.29 20.48
C LEU A 154 -4.53 -26.24 19.75
N GLY A 155 -4.05 -26.93 18.71
CA GLY A 155 -4.79 -27.94 17.94
C GLY A 155 -5.55 -27.38 16.73
N TYR A 156 -5.31 -26.12 16.35
CA TYR A 156 -5.90 -25.56 15.14
C TYR A 156 -5.14 -26.01 13.90
N ASN A 157 -5.88 -26.30 12.84
CA ASN A 157 -5.34 -26.65 11.53
C ASN A 157 -5.65 -25.54 10.51
N ARG A 158 -4.66 -25.19 9.69
CA ARG A 158 -4.85 -24.19 8.63
C ARG A 158 -5.76 -24.74 7.55
N VAL A 159 -6.85 -24.05 7.28
CA VAL A 159 -7.86 -24.45 6.28
C VAL A 159 -7.87 -23.54 5.06
N GLN A 160 -7.41 -22.29 5.19
CA GLN A 160 -7.41 -21.33 4.09
C GLN A 160 -6.29 -20.29 4.21
N VAL A 161 -5.81 -19.82 3.06
CA VAL A 161 -4.96 -18.62 2.96
C VAL A 161 -5.69 -17.60 2.10
N LEU A 162 -5.81 -16.38 2.61
CA LEU A 162 -6.39 -15.25 1.90
C LEU A 162 -5.32 -14.15 1.79
N ASN A 163 -4.92 -13.82 0.57
CA ASN A 163 -4.03 -12.71 0.29
C ASN A 163 -4.72 -11.73 -0.66
N LEU A 164 -5.05 -10.54 -0.16
CA LEU A 164 -5.68 -9.49 -0.94
C LEU A 164 -4.73 -8.30 -1.06
N ASN A 165 -3.98 -8.30 -2.15
CA ASN A 165 -3.05 -7.23 -2.54
C ASN A 165 -2.00 -6.93 -1.45
N GLY A 166 -1.36 -7.97 -0.91
CA GLY A 166 -0.32 -7.85 0.11
C GLY A 166 -0.82 -7.93 1.55
N VAL A 167 -2.13 -7.94 1.76
CA VAL A 167 -2.73 -8.21 3.07
C VAL A 167 -3.05 -9.69 3.19
N GLU A 168 -2.30 -10.40 4.02
CA GLU A 168 -2.42 -11.85 4.17
C GLU A 168 -3.04 -12.24 5.52
N PHE A 169 -4.02 -13.13 5.46
CA PHE A 169 -4.67 -13.74 6.62
C PHE A 169 -4.81 -15.24 6.39
N TRP A 170 -4.56 -16.03 7.43
CA TRP A 170 -4.71 -17.49 7.39
C TRP A 170 -5.88 -17.92 8.24
N LYS A 171 -6.83 -18.66 7.66
CA LYS A 171 -7.94 -19.25 8.40
C LYS A 171 -7.50 -20.56 9.03
N TYR A 172 -7.87 -20.72 10.28
CA TYR A 172 -7.62 -21.89 11.10
C TYR A 172 -8.93 -22.42 11.66
N SER A 173 -9.04 -23.74 11.76
CA SER A 173 -10.20 -24.44 12.33
C SER A 173 -9.73 -25.55 13.27
N LYS A 174 -10.51 -25.82 14.32
CA LYS A 174 -10.20 -26.80 15.36
C LYS A 174 -11.01 -28.08 15.21
#